data_AF-A0A3D2UUA3-F1
#
_entry.id   AF-A0A3D2UUA3-F1
#
_cell.length_a   1.000
_cell.length_b   1.000
_cell.length_c   1.000
_cell.angle_alpha   90.00
_cell.angle_beta   90.00
_cell.angle_gamma   90.00
#
_symmetry.space_group_name_H-M   'P 1'
#
loop_
_entity.id
_entity.type
_entity.pdbx_description
1 polymer ?
#
loop_
_entity_poly.entity_id
_entity_poly.type
_entity_poly.pdbx_seq_one_letter_code
_entity_poly.pdbx_strand_id
1 'polypeptide(L)'
;MTSDAISKSRISWRVTCFESSENLAIHIFTPKRIDFFTVLLIILGGWIFIFSGGASVQLKGSFDPSFLCVGIAIIFFPLYAILWNLVGKEVIIINKEKIVVKQVVFGIGFKQTYQLSLVSNLRGSLIDPAPFTLEKNMHDWGFAGGSVAFNYKGRDCRFGLLLSKENADVLAAKINQYLVASANSFSSSTVKA
;
A
#
# COMPACT_ATOMS: atom_id res chain seq x y z
N MET A 1 13.82 22.48 -23.45
CA MET A 1 13.05 21.93 -22.30
C MET A 1 11.82 21.24 -22.87
N THR A 2 11.97 19.99 -23.30
CA THR A 2 10.86 19.18 -23.81
C THR A 2 9.94 18.89 -22.64
N SER A 3 8.71 19.38 -22.73
CA SER A 3 7.59 18.90 -21.90
C SER A 3 7.50 17.39 -22.12
N ASP A 4 8.09 16.58 -21.23
CA ASP A 4 7.85 15.14 -21.20
C ASP A 4 6.33 14.96 -21.12
N ALA A 5 5.74 14.43 -22.21
CA ALA A 5 4.32 14.18 -22.27
C ALA A 5 4.00 13.09 -21.24
N ILE A 6 3.52 13.49 -20.06
CA ILE A 6 3.07 12.56 -19.03
C ILE A 6 1.78 11.91 -19.56
N SER A 7 1.91 10.67 -20.04
CA SER A 7 0.77 9.90 -20.48
C SER A 7 0.04 9.35 -19.26
N LYS A 8 -1.20 9.81 -19.06
CA LYS A 8 -2.07 9.35 -17.98
C LYS A 8 -3.01 8.27 -18.52
N SER A 9 -2.87 7.05 -18.03
CA SER A 9 -3.76 5.95 -18.38
C SER A 9 -4.38 5.34 -17.12
N ARG A 10 -5.68 5.07 -17.16
CA ARG A 10 -6.43 4.51 -16.04
C ARG A 10 -6.78 3.06 -16.35
N ILE A 11 -6.34 2.13 -15.50
CA ILE A 11 -6.68 0.70 -15.64
C ILE A 11 -8.03 0.44 -14.96
N SER A 12 -8.24 1.05 -13.79
CA SER A 12 -9.44 0.90 -12.97
C SER A 12 -9.68 2.18 -12.18
N TRP A 13 -10.86 2.31 -11.55
CA TRP A 13 -11.16 3.46 -10.70
C TRP A 13 -10.12 3.66 -9.59
N ARG A 14 -9.46 2.57 -9.15
CA ARG A 14 -8.40 2.54 -8.13
C ARG A 14 -6.98 2.70 -8.65
N VAL A 15 -6.74 2.45 -9.95
CA VAL A 15 -5.38 2.35 -10.51
C VAL A 15 -5.17 3.41 -11.55
N THR A 16 -4.29 4.36 -11.25
CA THR A 16 -3.88 5.41 -12.18
C THR A 16 -2.40 5.23 -12.51
N CYS A 17 -2.08 5.09 -13.79
CA CYS A 17 -0.71 5.04 -14.28
C CYS A 17 -0.33 6.40 -14.85
N PHE A 18 0.83 6.88 -14.46
CA PHE A 18 1.51 8.04 -15.02
C PHE A 18 2.80 7.54 -15.65
N GLU A 19 2.83 7.56 -16.98
CA GLU A 19 3.98 7.14 -17.75
C GLU A 19 4.77 8.37 -18.19
N SER A 20 6.06 8.33 -17.89
CA SER A 20 7.08 9.28 -18.35
C SER A 20 8.17 8.49 -19.06
N SER A 21 8.91 9.16 -19.94
CA SER A 21 10.03 8.61 -20.72
C SER A 21 11.06 7.85 -19.87
N GLU A 22 11.20 8.21 -18.59
CA GLU A 22 12.17 7.61 -17.66
C GLU A 22 11.54 6.82 -16.51
N ASN A 23 10.27 7.08 -16.17
CA ASN A 23 9.63 6.47 -15.00
C ASN A 23 8.16 6.13 -15.26
N LEU A 24 7.74 4.96 -14.77
CA LEU A 24 6.35 4.56 -14.69
C LEU A 24 5.90 4.66 -13.22
N ALA A 25 5.02 5.62 -12.92
CA ALA A 25 4.42 5.77 -11.60
C ALA A 25 2.98 5.25 -11.59
N ILE A 26 2.69 4.29 -10.72
CA ILE A 26 1.38 3.66 -10.56
C ILE A 26 0.86 4.04 -9.18
N HIS A 27 -0.31 4.68 -9.16
CA HIS A 27 -1.01 5.04 -7.94
C HIS A 27 -2.20 4.09 -7.75
N ILE A 28 -2.23 3.41 -6.61
CA ILE A 28 -3.27 2.48 -6.22
C ILE A 28 -3.94 3.04 -4.95
N PHE A 29 -5.21 3.37 -5.06
CA PHE A 29 -6.01 3.81 -3.91
C PHE A 29 -6.55 2.60 -3.15
N THR A 30 -6.48 2.61 -1.83
CA THR A 30 -7.13 1.59 -0.99
C THR A 30 -8.65 1.65 -1.17
N PRO A 31 -9.35 0.50 -1.11
CA PRO A 31 -10.80 0.50 -1.26
C PRO A 31 -11.42 1.07 0.02
N LYS A 32 -12.37 1.98 -0.12
CA LYS A 32 -13.11 2.52 1.01
C LYS A 32 -14.11 1.48 1.51
N ARG A 33 -13.81 0.82 2.63
CA ARG A 33 -14.72 -0.11 3.32
C ARG A 33 -15.50 0.62 4.39
N ILE A 34 -16.72 1.06 4.06
CA ILE A 34 -17.58 1.87 4.95
C ILE A 34 -18.09 1.03 6.14
N ASP A 35 -18.37 -0.24 5.90
CA ASP A 35 -18.68 -1.25 6.91
C ASP A 35 -17.57 -1.34 7.97
N PHE A 36 -16.31 -1.45 7.52
CA PHE A 36 -15.15 -1.46 8.41
C PHE A 36 -15.01 -0.16 9.20
N PHE A 37 -15.25 0.98 8.56
CA PHE A 37 -15.23 2.30 9.21
C PHE A 37 -16.24 2.39 10.35
N THR A 38 -17.44 1.85 10.15
CA THR A 38 -18.52 1.86 11.15
C THR A 38 -18.14 1.04 12.38
N VAL A 39 -17.58 -0.15 12.19
CA VAL A 39 -17.11 -0.99 13.29
C VAL A 39 -15.98 -0.30 14.07
N LEU A 40 -15.03 0.33 13.37
CA LEU A 40 -13.95 1.07 14.02
C LEU A 40 -14.47 2.25 14.86
N LEU A 41 -15.48 2.98 14.39
CA LEU A 41 -16.10 4.06 15.15
C LEU A 41 -16.82 3.55 16.40
N ILE A 42 -17.50 2.41 16.33
CA ILE A 42 -18.14 1.79 17.50
C ILE A 42 -17.09 1.38 18.53
N ILE A 43 -15.99 0.75 18.09
CA ILE A 43 -14.88 0.36 18.97
C ILE A 43 -14.27 1.61 19.62
N LEU A 44 -13.98 2.65 18.83
CA LEU A 44 -13.39 3.90 19.31
C LEU A 44 -14.33 4.60 20.31
N GLY A 45 -15.62 4.68 20.01
CA GLY A 45 -16.64 5.26 20.89
C GLY A 45 -16.79 4.49 22.19
N GLY A 46 -16.80 3.16 22.14
CA GLY A 46 -16.83 2.30 23.32
C GLY A 46 -15.62 2.52 24.23
N TRP A 47 -14.43 2.62 23.65
CA TRP A 47 -13.21 2.92 24.42
C TRP A 47 -13.21 4.31 25.03
N ILE A 48 -13.67 5.34 24.31
CA ILE A 48 -13.81 6.70 24.84
C ILE A 48 -14.80 6.72 26.01
N PHE A 49 -15.90 5.97 25.91
CA PHE A 49 -16.89 5.87 26.98
C PHE A 49 -16.31 5.20 28.24
N ILE A 50 -15.63 4.07 28.08
CA ILE A 50 -14.94 3.37 29.18
C ILE A 50 -13.87 4.26 29.82
N PHE A 51 -13.07 4.94 28.99
CA PHE A 51 -11.99 5.78 29.46
C PHE A 51 -12.47 7.03 30.20
N SER A 52 -13.50 7.71 29.70
CA SER A 52 -14.12 8.87 30.37
C SER A 52 -14.77 8.48 31.69
N GLY A 53 -15.46 7.34 31.75
CA GLY A 53 -16.00 6.79 32.99
C GLY A 53 -14.90 6.42 34.00
N GLY A 54 -13.89 5.69 33.56
CA GLY A 54 -12.75 5.28 34.40
C GLY A 54 -11.90 6.45 34.90
N ALA A 55 -11.66 7.45 34.05
CA ALA A 55 -10.97 8.68 34.43
C ALA A 55 -11.77 9.46 35.49
N SER A 56 -13.09 9.52 35.37
CA SER A 56 -13.96 10.19 36.35
C SER A 56 -13.90 9.52 37.74
N VAL A 57 -13.69 8.21 37.80
CA VAL A 57 -13.50 7.45 39.04
C VAL A 57 -12.09 7.65 39.60
N GLN A 58 -11.05 7.63 38.75
CA GLN A 58 -9.66 7.86 39.19
C GLN A 58 -9.41 9.29 39.66
N LEU A 59 -10.06 10.30 39.07
CA LEU A 59 -9.97 11.69 39.52
C LEU A 59 -10.53 11.91 40.94
N LYS A 60 -11.40 11.00 41.41
CA LYS A 60 -11.89 10.98 42.80
C LYS A 60 -11.06 10.10 43.73
N GLY A 61 -10.11 9.35 43.19
CA GLY A 61 -9.26 8.40 43.90
C GLY A 61 -7.77 8.67 43.67
N SER A 62 -6.95 7.62 43.70
CA SER A 62 -5.54 7.69 43.33
C SER A 62 -5.38 7.51 41.82
N PHE A 63 -4.77 8.49 41.15
CA PHE A 63 -4.54 8.47 39.71
C PHE A 63 -3.45 7.46 39.33
N ASP A 64 -3.75 6.56 38.39
CA ASP A 64 -2.79 5.58 37.86
C ASP A 64 -2.38 5.95 36.42
N PRO A 65 -1.14 6.42 36.19
CA PRO A 65 -0.65 6.78 34.86
C PRO A 65 -0.71 5.64 33.84
N SER A 66 -0.64 4.38 34.29
CA SER A 66 -0.65 3.22 33.40
C SER A 66 -1.98 3.08 32.63
N PHE A 67 -3.09 3.47 33.26
CA PHE A 67 -4.41 3.48 32.65
C PHE A 67 -4.48 4.46 31.46
N LEU A 68 -3.87 5.65 31.58
CA LEU A 68 -3.80 6.60 30.46
C LEU A 68 -2.98 6.05 29.30
N CYS A 69 -1.82 5.47 29.57
CA CYS A 69 -0.94 4.93 28.53
C CYS A 69 -1.63 3.82 27.72
N VAL A 70 -2.30 2.91 28.41
CA VAL A 70 -3.06 1.82 27.75
C VAL A 70 -4.24 2.38 26.95
N GLY A 71 -4.99 3.33 27.52
CA GLY A 71 -6.11 3.97 26.81
C GLY A 71 -5.68 4.66 25.52
N ILE A 72 -4.58 5.43 25.57
CA ILE A 72 -4.02 6.12 24.40
C ILE A 72 -3.56 5.11 23.35
N ALA A 73 -2.85 4.05 23.75
CA ALA A 73 -2.38 3.02 22.82
C ALA A 73 -3.52 2.33 22.07
N ILE A 74 -4.62 2.04 22.78
CA ILE A 74 -5.80 1.36 22.21
C ILE A 74 -6.59 2.27 21.27
N ILE A 75 -6.62 3.59 21.52
CA ILE A 75 -7.28 4.57 20.64
C ILE A 75 -6.44 4.85 19.38
N PHE A 76 -5.12 4.85 19.51
CA PHE A 76 -4.22 5.22 18.41
C PHE A 76 -4.31 4.25 17.22
N PHE A 77 -4.45 2.95 17.49
CA PHE A 77 -4.57 1.93 16.45
C PHE A 77 -5.80 2.10 15.52
N PRO A 78 -7.06 2.14 16.01
CA PRO A 78 -8.24 2.36 15.19
C PRO A 78 -8.23 3.73 14.51
N LEU A 79 -7.66 4.76 15.15
CA LEU A 79 -7.48 6.07 14.53
C LEU A 79 -6.56 5.98 13.30
N TYR A 80 -5.41 5.29 13.43
CA TYR A 80 -4.52 5.04 12.29
C TYR A 80 -5.21 4.25 11.17
N ALA A 81 -6.02 3.24 11.51
CA ALA A 81 -6.78 2.45 10.53
C ALA A 81 -7.85 3.26 9.79
N ILE A 82 -8.51 4.19 10.50
CA ILE A 82 -9.40 5.18 9.90
C ILE A 82 -8.63 6.07 8.92
N LEU A 83 -7.50 6.63 9.32
CA LEU A 83 -6.67 7.47 8.45
C LEU A 83 -6.20 6.70 7.19
N TRP A 84 -5.76 5.45 7.36
CA TRP A 84 -5.35 4.59 6.25
C TRP A 84 -6.50 4.32 5.27
N ASN A 85 -7.71 4.08 5.75
CA ASN A 85 -8.88 3.88 4.88
C ASN A 85 -9.31 5.16 4.15
N LEU A 86 -9.13 6.33 4.78
CA LEU A 86 -9.55 7.60 4.21
C LEU A 86 -8.59 8.14 3.14
N VAL A 87 -7.28 8.10 3.42
CA VAL A 87 -6.25 8.76 2.59
C VAL A 87 -5.05 7.86 2.25
N GLY A 88 -5.07 6.59 2.68
CA GLY A 88 -4.05 5.62 2.32
C GLY A 88 -3.96 5.45 0.81
N LYS A 89 -2.73 5.41 0.30
CA LYS A 89 -2.47 5.07 -1.08
C LYS A 89 -1.15 4.34 -1.19
N GLU A 90 -1.09 3.40 -2.12
CA GLU A 90 0.13 2.75 -2.53
C GLU A 90 0.62 3.41 -3.82
N VAL A 91 1.88 3.82 -3.83
CA VAL A 91 2.54 4.46 -4.96
C VAL A 91 3.71 3.58 -5.34
N ILE A 92 3.66 3.01 -6.54
CA ILE A 92 4.72 2.19 -7.10
C ILE A 92 5.40 3.01 -8.18
N ILE A 93 6.70 3.24 -8.04
CA ILE A 93 7.51 3.97 -9.02
C ILE A 93 8.52 2.99 -9.59
N ILE A 94 8.42 2.75 -10.88
CA ILE A 94 9.30 1.84 -11.62
C ILE A 94 10.18 2.68 -12.52
N ASN A 95 11.48 2.54 -12.33
CA ASN A 95 12.50 3.04 -13.23
C ASN A 95 13.26 1.83 -13.79
N LYS A 96 14.09 2.06 -14.80
CA LYS A 96 14.95 1.08 -15.47
C LYS A 96 15.86 0.31 -14.51
N GLU A 97 16.26 0.93 -13.39
CA GLU A 97 17.17 0.31 -12.42
C GLU A 97 16.50 -0.25 -11.17
N LYS A 98 15.32 0.28 -10.81
CA LYS A 98 14.70 0.00 -9.50
C LYS A 98 13.20 0.12 -9.50
N ILE A 99 12.57 -0.70 -8.67
CA ILE A 99 11.17 -0.63 -8.28
C ILE A 99 11.11 -0.04 -6.88
N VAL A 100 10.35 1.03 -6.71
CA VAL A 100 10.07 1.66 -5.42
C VAL A 100 8.61 1.47 -5.10
N VAL A 101 8.32 0.76 -4.00
CA VAL A 101 6.96 0.62 -3.47
C VAL A 101 6.85 1.53 -2.25
N LYS A 102 5.90 2.47 -2.28
CA LYS A 102 5.67 3.40 -1.18
C LYS A 102 4.22 3.33 -0.72
N GLN A 103 4.01 2.98 0.54
CA GLN A 103 2.72 3.09 1.20
C GLN A 103 2.64 4.46 1.87
N VAL A 104 1.67 5.29 1.51
CA VAL A 104 1.61 6.70 1.92
C VAL A 104 0.28 7.02 2.60
N VAL A 105 0.38 7.65 3.77
CA VAL A 105 -0.73 8.31 4.48
C VAL A 105 -0.36 9.78 4.61
N PHE A 106 -1.15 10.69 4.04
CA PHE A 106 -0.92 12.14 4.14
C PHE A 106 0.50 12.60 3.71
N GLY A 107 1.15 11.89 2.79
CA GLY A 107 2.50 12.20 2.28
C GLY A 107 3.65 11.47 3.00
N ILE A 108 3.40 10.99 4.22
CA ILE A 108 4.36 10.25 5.05
C ILE A 108 4.12 8.76 4.86
N GLY A 109 5.18 7.95 4.80
CA GLY A 109 5.00 6.57 4.42
C GLY A 109 6.26 5.74 4.33
N PHE A 110 6.10 4.43 4.48
CA PHE A 110 7.18 3.48 4.32
C PHE A 110 7.52 3.32 2.84
N LYS A 111 8.81 3.44 2.52
CA LYS A 111 9.37 3.25 1.18
C LYS A 111 10.24 2.01 1.18
N GLN A 112 9.94 1.09 0.29
CA GLN A 112 10.79 -0.06 -0.01
C GLN A 112 11.35 0.09 -1.42
N THR A 113 12.65 -0.11 -1.56
CA THR A 113 13.34 0.01 -2.86
C THR A 113 13.98 -1.33 -3.21
N TYR A 114 13.72 -1.78 -4.43
CA TYR A 114 14.15 -3.05 -4.98
C TYR A 114 14.93 -2.79 -6.26
N GLN A 115 16.12 -3.37 -6.41
CA GLN A 115 16.87 -3.28 -7.67
C GLN A 115 16.25 -4.19 -8.72
N LEU A 116 15.96 -3.64 -9.90
CA LEU A 116 15.28 -4.36 -10.97
C LEU A 116 16.09 -5.56 -11.48
N SER A 117 17.42 -5.45 -11.50
CA SER A 117 18.33 -6.54 -11.88
C SER A 117 18.19 -7.81 -11.03
N LEU A 118 17.65 -7.68 -9.81
CA LEU A 118 17.45 -8.78 -8.86
C LEU A 118 15.98 -9.19 -8.73
N VAL A 119 15.09 -8.51 -9.46
CA VAL A 119 13.66 -8.83 -9.53
C VAL A 119 13.46 -9.90 -10.59
N SER A 120 12.79 -10.98 -10.22
CA SER A 120 12.40 -12.04 -11.15
C SER A 120 10.95 -12.46 -10.93
N ASN A 121 10.35 -13.09 -11.94
CA ASN A 121 9.03 -13.73 -11.83
C ASN A 121 7.90 -12.75 -11.40
N LEU A 122 7.83 -11.60 -12.06
CA LEU A 122 6.77 -10.61 -11.83
C LEU A 122 5.44 -11.08 -12.44
N ARG A 123 4.47 -11.41 -11.58
CA ARG A 123 3.18 -11.99 -11.98
C ARG A 123 2.04 -11.50 -11.09
N GLY A 124 0.81 -11.53 -11.60
CA GLY A 124 -0.36 -11.46 -10.74
C GLY A 124 -0.46 -12.73 -9.91
N SER A 125 -0.67 -12.58 -8.61
CA SER A 125 -0.86 -13.67 -7.66
C SER A 125 -1.87 -13.21 -6.61
N LEU A 126 -2.99 -13.92 -6.53
CA LEU A 126 -3.86 -13.80 -5.35
C LEU A 126 -3.21 -14.55 -4.19
N ILE A 127 -3.31 -13.97 -3.00
CA ILE A 127 -3.14 -14.71 -1.75
C ILE A 127 -4.53 -14.97 -1.23
N ASP A 128 -4.76 -16.21 -0.80
CA ASP A 128 -5.83 -16.50 0.14
C ASP A 128 -5.17 -16.88 1.46
N PRO A 129 -4.96 -15.92 2.38
CA PRO A 129 -4.28 -16.20 3.62
C PRO A 129 -5.19 -17.10 4.47
N ALA A 130 -4.57 -18.04 5.19
CA ALA A 130 -5.32 -18.98 6.02
C ALA A 130 -6.29 -18.24 6.96
N PRO A 131 -7.52 -18.75 7.13
CA PRO A 131 -8.52 -18.12 8.01
C PRO A 131 -7.97 -17.97 9.43
N PHE A 132 -8.36 -16.88 10.11
CA PHE A 132 -7.97 -16.54 11.50
C PHE A 132 -6.48 -16.23 11.73
N THR A 133 -5.72 -15.90 10.69
CA THR A 133 -4.34 -15.44 10.84
C THR A 133 -4.24 -13.91 10.93
N LEU A 134 -3.23 -13.40 11.64
CA LEU A 134 -2.92 -11.96 11.67
C LEU A 134 -2.70 -11.42 10.24
N GLU A 135 -2.04 -12.21 9.38
CA GLU A 135 -1.82 -11.88 7.97
C GLU A 135 -3.14 -11.67 7.23
N LYS A 136 -4.15 -12.51 7.46
CA LYS A 136 -5.49 -12.33 6.89
C LYS A 136 -6.15 -11.04 7.37
N ASN A 137 -6.08 -10.75 8.66
CA ASN A 137 -6.64 -9.51 9.20
C ASN A 137 -5.94 -8.28 8.59
N MET A 138 -4.62 -8.30 8.46
CA MET A 138 -3.87 -7.23 7.81
C MET A 138 -4.17 -7.11 6.31
N HIS A 139 -4.40 -8.23 5.63
CA HIS A 139 -4.83 -8.28 4.23
C HIS A 139 -6.22 -7.65 4.05
N ASP A 140 -7.18 -8.05 4.87
CA ASP A 140 -8.55 -7.54 4.83
C ASP A 140 -8.66 -6.06 5.19
N TRP A 141 -7.77 -5.60 6.09
CA TRP A 141 -7.64 -4.19 6.46
C TRP A 141 -6.85 -3.37 5.42
N GLY A 142 -6.28 -4.02 4.41
CA GLY A 142 -5.51 -3.39 3.34
C GLY A 142 -4.17 -2.81 3.79
N PHE A 143 -3.61 -3.30 4.91
CA PHE A 143 -2.27 -2.95 5.40
C PHE A 143 -1.19 -3.87 4.83
N ALA A 144 -1.56 -5.11 4.54
CA ALA A 144 -0.65 -6.11 4.00
C ALA A 144 -1.30 -6.79 2.79
N GLY A 145 -0.49 -7.61 2.12
CA GLY A 145 -0.90 -8.26 0.89
C GLY A 145 -0.56 -7.45 -0.35
N GLY A 146 -0.96 -8.01 -1.48
CA GLY A 146 -0.63 -7.46 -2.78
C GLY A 146 -0.92 -8.52 -3.83
N SER A 147 -1.67 -8.12 -4.85
CA SER A 147 -2.09 -9.03 -5.90
C SER A 147 -1.04 -9.18 -7.00
N VAL A 148 0.06 -8.44 -6.93
CA VAL A 148 1.23 -8.58 -7.81
C VAL A 148 2.41 -9.05 -6.97
N ALA A 149 3.00 -10.17 -7.36
CA ALA A 149 4.14 -10.79 -6.69
C ALA A 149 5.38 -10.79 -7.59
N PHE A 150 6.55 -10.68 -6.97
CA PHE A 150 7.85 -10.81 -7.61
C PHE A 150 8.89 -11.34 -6.62
N ASN A 151 9.91 -12.01 -7.13
CA ASN A 151 10.98 -12.57 -6.32
C ASN A 151 12.14 -11.60 -6.27
N TYR A 152 12.64 -11.31 -5.06
CA TYR A 152 13.80 -10.46 -4.82
C TYR A 152 14.75 -11.12 -3.83
N LYS A 153 15.96 -11.47 -4.29
CA LYS A 153 16.99 -12.17 -3.49
C LYS A 153 16.44 -13.41 -2.76
N GLY A 154 15.61 -14.20 -3.45
CA GLY A 154 15.01 -15.42 -2.88
C GLY A 154 13.84 -15.19 -1.91
N ARG A 155 13.33 -13.96 -1.80
CA ARG A 155 12.11 -13.63 -1.04
C ARG A 155 10.99 -13.20 -1.97
N ASP A 156 9.78 -13.68 -1.70
CA ASP A 156 8.57 -13.24 -2.40
C ASP A 156 8.15 -11.88 -1.85
N CYS A 157 8.30 -10.84 -2.68
CA CYS A 157 7.84 -9.49 -2.40
C CYS A 157 6.56 -9.21 -3.18
N ARG A 158 5.66 -8.42 -2.60
CA ARG A 158 4.31 -8.22 -3.14
C ARG A 158 3.88 -6.75 -3.02
N PHE A 159 3.09 -6.29 -3.98
CA PHE A 159 2.45 -4.98 -4.00
C PHE A 159 1.11 -5.07 -4.74
N GLY A 160 0.35 -3.98 -4.77
CA GLY A 160 -0.95 -3.96 -5.42
C GLY A 160 -2.07 -4.29 -4.46
N LEU A 161 -2.17 -3.49 -3.39
CA LEU A 161 -3.07 -3.72 -2.27
C LEU A 161 -4.53 -3.88 -2.71
N LEU A 162 -5.12 -5.03 -2.37
CA LEU A 162 -6.52 -5.37 -2.62
C LEU A 162 -6.94 -5.23 -4.10
N LEU A 163 -6.02 -5.41 -5.05
CA LEU A 163 -6.39 -5.47 -6.47
C LEU A 163 -7.09 -6.78 -6.80
N SER A 164 -8.07 -6.76 -7.69
CA SER A 164 -8.61 -8.01 -8.24
C SER A 164 -7.54 -8.70 -9.08
N LYS A 165 -7.66 -10.02 -9.26
CA LYS A 165 -6.68 -10.80 -10.03
C LYS A 165 -6.54 -10.27 -11.46
N GLU A 166 -7.65 -9.94 -12.09
CA GLU A 166 -7.69 -9.42 -13.46
C GLU A 166 -6.93 -8.10 -13.57
N ASN A 167 -7.15 -7.18 -12.62
CA ASN A 167 -6.42 -5.92 -12.59
C ASN A 167 -4.94 -6.11 -12.27
N ALA A 168 -4.60 -7.10 -11.46
CA ALA A 168 -3.22 -7.42 -11.11
C ALA A 168 -2.46 -8.03 -12.30
N ASP A 169 -3.09 -8.92 -13.05
CA ASP A 169 -2.54 -9.52 -14.26
C ASP A 169 -2.32 -8.46 -15.35
N VAL A 170 -3.30 -7.57 -15.56
CA VAL A 170 -3.16 -6.43 -16.47
C VAL A 170 -2.04 -5.49 -16.03
N LEU A 171 -1.92 -5.22 -14.72
CA LEU A 171 -0.85 -4.38 -14.19
C LEU A 171 0.52 -5.03 -14.38
N ALA A 172 0.66 -6.32 -14.08
CA ALA A 172 1.89 -7.09 -14.26
C ALA A 172 2.33 -7.13 -15.73
N ALA A 173 1.39 -7.39 -16.65
CA ALA A 173 1.64 -7.37 -18.09
C ALA A 173 2.13 -5.99 -18.56
N LYS A 174 1.50 -4.91 -18.08
CA LYS A 174 1.90 -3.54 -18.43
C LYS A 174 3.29 -3.19 -17.91
N ILE A 175 3.62 -3.62 -16.69
CA ILE A 175 4.96 -3.44 -16.12
C ILE A 175 5.99 -4.18 -16.99
N ASN A 176 5.75 -5.45 -17.31
CA ASN A 176 6.65 -6.23 -18.15
C ASN A 176 6.85 -5.60 -19.53
N GLN A 177 5.78 -5.09 -20.15
CA GLN A 177 5.85 -4.38 -21.43
C GLN A 177 6.72 -3.12 -21.34
N TYR A 178 6.56 -2.32 -20.29
CA TYR A 178 7.38 -1.13 -20.05
C TYR A 178 8.86 -1.49 -19.87
N LEU A 179 9.15 -2.57 -19.12
CA LEU A 179 10.52 -3.03 -18.91
C LEU A 179 11.18 -3.50 -20.22
N VAL A 180 10.48 -4.26 -21.05
CA VAL A 180 10.97 -4.71 -22.36
C VAL A 180 11.20 -3.53 -23.31
N ALA A 181 10.25 -2.59 -23.39
CA ALA A 181 10.39 -1.39 -24.20
C ALA A 181 11.60 -0.54 -23.76
N SER A 182 11.81 -0.42 -22.45
CA SER A 182 12.96 0.31 -21.89
C SER A 182 14.29 -0.37 -22.23
N ALA A 183 14.36 -1.71 -22.19
CA ALA A 183 15.56 -2.46 -22.54
C ALA A 183 15.91 -2.34 -24.04
N ASN A 184 14.91 -2.42 -24.92
CA ASN A 184 15.10 -2.31 -26.37
C ASN A 184 15.55 -0.91 -26.81
N SER A 185 15.07 0.15 -26.14
CA SER A 185 15.50 1.53 -26.42
C SER A 185 17.00 1.75 -26.18
N PHE A 186 17.60 0.98 -25.28
CA PHE A 186 19.02 1.08 -24.95
C PHE A 186 19.90 0.40 -26.00
N SER A 187 19.54 -0.81 -26.44
CA SER A 187 20.26 -1.56 -27.49
C SER A 187 20.44 -0.73 -28.77
N SER A 188 19.40 0.00 -29.18
CA SER A 188 19.43 0.88 -30.36
C SER A 188 20.36 2.08 -30.21
N SER A 189 20.60 2.57 -28.98
CA SER A 189 21.51 3.70 -28.72
C SER A 189 22.99 3.29 -28.68
N THR A 190 23.30 2.05 -28.31
CA THR A 190 24.67 1.50 -28.29
C THR A 190 25.17 1.02 -29.65
N VAL A 191 24.30 0.82 -30.65
CA VAL A 191 24.67 0.36 -32.00
C VAL A 191 24.98 1.53 -32.96
N LYS A 192 24.84 2.78 -32.50
CA LYS A 192 25.16 3.99 -33.28
C LYS A 192 26.50 4.65 -32.92
N ALA A 193 27.41 3.94 -32.26
CA ALA A 193 28.77 4.40 -31.98
C ALA A 193 29.77 3.80 -32.97
#